data_AF-A0A953TUS2-F1
#
_entry.id   AF-A0A953TUS2-F1
#
_cell.length_a   1.000
_cell.length_b   1.000
_cell.length_c   1.000
_cell.angle_alpha   90.00
_cell.angle_beta   90.00
_cell.angle_gamma   90.00
#
_symmetry.space_group_name_H-M   'P 1'
#
loop_
_entity.id
_entity.type
_entity.pdbx_description
1 polymer ?
#
loop_
_entity_poly.entity_id
_entity_poly.type
_entity_poly.pdbx_seq_one_letter_code
_entity_poly.pdbx_strand_id
1 'polypeptide(L)'
;MKTNRTFKMVRNLVLALACGALLTGTTNAQGAEYGGKFTLPFEAQWGRLVLPAGNYSFTLNYTKIGMDMIMVQQGTRTLGMVLSRSHSQAPFSDRNELIVTRSGGRARIVALHAAELGTDFYYRPPKPEGRLIAGRPELIQRIPVSRNGK
;
A
#
# COMPACT_ATOMS: atom_id res chain seq x y z
N MET A 1 -65.33 -19.60 -36.20
CA MET A 1 -65.05 -20.91 -35.55
C MET A 1 -63.54 -21.14 -35.59
N LYS A 2 -62.83 -21.13 -34.44
CA LYS A 2 -61.97 -22.21 -33.89
C LYS A 2 -61.08 -22.94 -34.94
N THR A 3 -59.77 -23.18 -34.83
CA THR A 3 -58.82 -23.25 -33.70
C THR A 3 -57.38 -23.44 -34.25
N ASN A 4 -56.43 -22.66 -33.73
CA ASN A 4 -55.05 -22.92 -33.26
C ASN A 4 -54.03 -23.90 -33.90
N ARG A 5 -52.76 -23.47 -33.75
CA ARG A 5 -51.47 -24.21 -33.66
C ARG A 5 -50.98 -24.69 -35.03
N THR A 6 -49.83 -24.25 -35.53
CA THR A 6 -48.45 -24.54 -35.07
C THR A 6 -47.57 -23.78 -36.08
N PHE A 7 -46.50 -23.07 -35.75
CA PHE A 7 -45.18 -23.67 -35.64
C PHE A 7 -44.21 -22.59 -35.16
N LYS A 8 -43.45 -22.95 -34.12
CA LYS A 8 -42.58 -22.09 -33.33
C LYS A 8 -41.42 -21.58 -34.16
N MET A 9 -41.59 -20.42 -34.78
CA MET A 9 -40.50 -19.69 -35.39
C MET A 9 -40.83 -18.20 -35.25
N VAL A 10 -39.81 -17.38 -35.10
CA VAL A 10 -39.86 -15.91 -34.96
C VAL A 10 -40.06 -15.38 -33.51
N ARG A 11 -38.99 -14.73 -33.05
CA ARG A 11 -38.99 -13.48 -32.28
C ARG A 11 -39.10 -13.52 -30.75
N ASN A 12 -38.16 -14.17 -30.09
CA ASN A 12 -37.66 -13.63 -28.82
C ASN A 12 -36.45 -12.72 -29.11
N LEU A 13 -36.76 -11.55 -29.67
CA LEU A 13 -35.90 -10.38 -29.67
C LEU A 13 -36.63 -9.36 -28.79
N VAL A 14 -36.02 -8.96 -27.67
CA VAL A 14 -36.05 -7.62 -27.05
C VAL A 14 -35.77 -7.71 -25.53
N LEU A 15 -34.68 -7.03 -25.16
CA LEU A 15 -34.36 -6.39 -23.88
C LEU A 15 -34.14 -7.23 -22.60
N ALA A 16 -32.85 -7.36 -22.25
CA ALA A 16 -32.39 -7.03 -20.90
C ALA A 16 -30.98 -6.38 -21.00
N LEU A 17 -30.98 -5.08 -21.31
CA LEU A 17 -29.85 -4.20 -21.00
C LEU A 17 -29.85 -3.99 -19.47
N ALA A 18 -28.83 -4.48 -18.76
CA ALA A 18 -28.54 -4.02 -17.41
C ALA A 18 -27.06 -4.25 -17.05
N CYS A 19 -26.33 -3.14 -17.06
CA CYS A 19 -25.34 -2.73 -16.06
C CYS A 19 -24.06 -3.56 -15.87
N GLY A 20 -22.94 -2.90 -16.17
CA GLY A 20 -21.71 -3.05 -15.39
C GLY A 20 -20.52 -3.52 -16.19
N ALA A 21 -19.88 -2.58 -16.89
CA ALA A 21 -18.51 -2.75 -17.35
C ALA A 21 -17.58 -3.02 -16.16
N LEU A 22 -17.29 -4.28 -15.89
CA LEU A 22 -16.11 -4.67 -15.11
C LEU A 22 -14.92 -4.71 -16.07
N LEU A 23 -14.50 -3.52 -16.50
CA LEU A 23 -13.12 -3.35 -16.98
C LEU A 23 -12.24 -3.44 -15.73
N THR A 24 -11.90 -4.67 -15.31
CA THR A 24 -10.77 -4.87 -14.41
C THR A 24 -9.52 -4.59 -15.21
N GLY A 25 -9.14 -3.31 -15.27
CA GLY A 25 -7.84 -2.89 -15.75
C GLY A 25 -6.77 -3.36 -14.76
N THR A 26 -6.31 -4.60 -14.90
CA THR A 26 -5.00 -4.99 -14.36
C THR A 26 -3.98 -4.73 -15.46
N THR A 27 -3.62 -3.45 -15.62
CA THR A 27 -2.36 -3.11 -16.28
C THR A 27 -1.24 -3.58 -15.37
N ASN A 28 -0.79 -4.82 -15.55
CA ASN A 28 0.42 -5.33 -14.90
C ASN A 28 1.63 -4.63 -15.53
N ALA A 29 1.93 -3.42 -15.04
CA ALA A 29 3.09 -2.65 -15.44
C ALA A 29 4.33 -3.16 -14.67
N GLN A 30 5.07 -4.05 -15.32
CA GLN A 30 6.52 -4.24 -15.24
C GLN A 30 7.20 -3.79 -13.93
N GLY A 31 7.23 -4.69 -12.94
CA GLY A 31 8.00 -4.55 -11.70
C GLY A 31 7.57 -5.63 -10.70
N ALA A 32 8.48 -6.07 -9.82
CA ALA A 32 8.07 -6.88 -8.67
C ALA A 32 7.28 -5.96 -7.72
N GLU A 33 5.95 -6.05 -7.78
CA GLU A 33 5.06 -5.21 -6.98
C GLU A 33 4.88 -5.85 -5.59
N TYR A 34 5.32 -5.15 -4.54
CA TYR A 34 5.06 -5.54 -3.16
C TYR A 34 4.00 -4.61 -2.57
N GLY A 35 2.93 -5.14 -1.99
CA GLY A 35 1.82 -4.34 -1.51
C GLY A 35 1.32 -4.77 -0.14
N GLY A 36 0.94 -3.78 0.67
CA GLY A 36 0.44 -4.00 2.02
C GLY A 36 -0.65 -3.02 2.45
N LYS A 37 -1.29 -3.33 3.56
CA LYS A 37 -2.28 -2.51 4.26
C LYS A 37 -1.85 -2.28 5.68
N PHE A 38 -2.18 -1.12 6.22
CA PHE A 38 -1.87 -0.75 7.59
C PHE A 38 -2.92 0.22 8.12
N THR A 39 -3.02 0.29 9.45
CA THR A 39 -3.90 1.23 10.14
C THR A 39 -3.05 2.15 11.00
N LEU A 40 -3.15 3.46 10.76
CA LEU A 40 -2.54 4.48 11.61
C LEU A 40 -3.49 4.84 12.75
N PRO A 41 -3.07 4.71 14.02
CA PRO A 41 -3.89 5.13 15.16
C PRO A 41 -3.81 6.64 15.43
N PHE A 42 -3.04 7.39 14.65
CA PHE A 42 -2.74 8.81 14.84
C PHE A 42 -2.25 9.41 13.52
N GLU A 43 -2.23 10.74 13.43
CA GLU A 43 -1.61 11.42 12.29
C GLU A 43 -0.09 11.19 12.24
N ALA A 44 0.41 10.73 11.10
CA ALA A 44 1.82 10.50 10.86
C ALA A 44 2.28 11.11 9.53
N GLN A 45 3.50 11.66 9.53
CA GLN A 45 4.13 12.11 8.30
C GLN A 45 4.93 10.98 7.65
N TRP A 46 4.71 10.72 6.36
CA TRP A 46 5.49 9.79 5.55
C TRP A 46 6.14 10.53 4.37
N GLY A 47 7.45 10.79 4.47
CA GLY A 47 8.12 11.67 3.52
C GLY A 47 7.49 13.07 3.54
N ARG A 48 6.84 13.47 2.44
CA ARG A 48 6.11 14.75 2.33
C ARG A 48 4.61 14.62 2.59
N LEU A 49 4.08 13.39 2.69
CA LEU A 49 2.67 13.17 2.97
C LEU A 49 2.38 13.30 4.46
N VAL A 50 1.26 13.93 4.79
CA VAL A 50 0.67 13.91 6.13
C VAL A 50 -0.54 13.01 6.07
N LEU A 51 -0.49 11.90 6.79
CA LEU A 51 -1.52 10.87 6.80
C LEU A 51 -2.26 10.92 8.13
N PRO A 52 -3.55 11.28 8.16
CA PRO A 52 -4.37 11.19 9.36
C PRO A 52 -4.45 9.77 9.94
N ALA A 53 -5.08 9.64 11.10
CA ALA A 53 -5.47 8.32 11.60
C ALA A 53 -6.45 7.67 10.62
N GLY A 54 -6.26 6.38 10.31
CA GLY A 54 -7.10 5.68 9.35
C GLY A 54 -6.48 4.45 8.74
N ASN A 55 -7.22 3.84 7.81
CA ASN A 55 -6.80 2.65 7.07
C ASN A 55 -6.21 3.04 5.73
N TYR A 56 -5.08 2.42 5.40
CA TYR A 56 -4.30 2.71 4.21
C TYR A 56 -3.85 1.43 3.54
N SER A 57 -3.62 1.52 2.24
CA SER A 57 -2.86 0.54 1.47
C SER A 57 -1.68 1.23 0.81
N PHE A 58 -0.68 0.44 0.44
CA PHE A 58 0.41 0.90 -0.39
C PHE A 58 0.83 -0.16 -1.40
N THR A 59 1.39 0.34 -2.49
CA THR A 59 2.14 -0.42 -3.48
C THR A 59 3.58 0.09 -3.47
N LEU A 60 4.54 -0.82 -3.37
CA LEU A 60 5.96 -0.60 -3.50
C LEU A 60 6.41 -1.13 -4.85
N ASN A 61 6.90 -0.22 -5.69
CA ASN A 61 7.67 -0.57 -6.87
C ASN A 61 9.15 -0.41 -6.51
N TYR A 62 9.85 -1.53 -6.37
CA TYR A 62 11.26 -1.56 -6.00
C TYR A 62 12.10 -2.04 -7.17
N THR A 63 13.26 -1.41 -7.36
CA THR A 63 14.20 -1.70 -8.44
C THR A 63 15.60 -1.77 -7.86
N LYS A 64 16.40 -2.71 -8.36
CA LYS A 64 17.81 -2.87 -7.93
C LYS A 64 18.68 -1.61 -8.19
N ILE A 65 18.16 -0.62 -8.93
CA ILE A 65 18.89 0.58 -9.39
C ILE A 65 18.56 1.83 -8.55
N GLY A 66 17.81 1.70 -7.44
CA GLY A 66 17.88 2.66 -6.34
C GLY A 66 16.91 3.85 -6.38
N MET A 67 15.65 3.61 -6.76
CA MET A 67 14.55 4.55 -6.51
C MET A 67 13.30 3.77 -6.15
N ASP A 68 13.20 3.29 -4.91
CA ASP A 68 12.04 2.52 -4.49
C ASP A 68 10.90 3.47 -4.17
N MET A 69 9.82 3.35 -4.95
CA MET A 69 8.69 4.25 -4.88
C MET A 69 7.52 3.54 -4.20
N ILE A 70 6.97 4.18 -3.20
CA ILE A 70 5.74 3.77 -2.55
C ILE A 70 4.61 4.68 -2.99
N MET A 71 3.57 4.08 -3.55
CA MET A 71 2.29 4.72 -3.77
C MET A 71 1.38 4.44 -2.58
N VAL A 72 0.94 5.48 -1.88
CA VAL A 72 0.04 5.38 -0.72
C VAL A 72 -1.39 5.66 -1.15
N GLN A 73 -2.33 4.85 -0.68
CA GLN A 73 -3.73 4.89 -1.05
C GLN A 73 -4.64 4.79 0.18
N GLN A 74 -5.84 5.35 0.06
CA GLN A 74 -6.93 5.19 1.01
C GLN A 74 -8.20 4.80 0.24
N GLY A 75 -8.64 3.54 0.41
CA GLY A 75 -9.67 2.97 -0.45
C GLY A 75 -9.19 2.93 -1.90
N THR A 76 -9.95 3.55 -2.81
CA THR A 76 -9.59 3.67 -4.24
C THR A 76 -8.80 4.94 -4.56
N ARG A 77 -8.61 5.83 -3.59
CA ARG A 77 -7.95 7.12 -3.79
C ARG A 77 -6.44 7.02 -3.55
N THR A 78 -5.65 7.35 -4.56
CA THR A 78 -4.20 7.59 -4.39
C THR A 78 -3.97 8.91 -3.66
N LEU A 79 -3.25 8.85 -2.54
CA LEU A 79 -2.92 10.02 -1.72
C LEU A 79 -1.59 10.65 -2.12
N GLY A 80 -0.66 9.85 -2.63
CA GLY A 80 0.58 10.35 -3.20
C GLY A 80 1.68 9.31 -3.22
N MET A 81 2.89 9.78 -3.53
CA MET A 81 4.07 8.95 -3.67
C MET A 81 5.11 9.32 -2.61
N VAL A 82 5.82 8.32 -2.11
CA VAL A 82 6.94 8.46 -1.17
C VAL A 82 8.13 7.68 -1.72
N LEU A 83 9.29 8.33 -1.78
CA LEU A 83 10.54 7.71 -2.21
C LEU A 83 11.32 7.21 -1.00
N SER A 84 11.81 5.97 -1.06
CA SER A 84 12.88 5.52 -0.17
C SER A 84 14.12 6.38 -0.43
N ARG A 85 14.87 6.69 0.64
CA ARG A 85 16.19 7.35 0.54
C ARG A 85 17.32 6.34 0.44
N SER A 86 17.11 5.18 1.03
CA SER A 86 18.04 4.06 1.02
C SER A 86 17.27 2.79 1.34
N HIS A 87 17.80 1.65 0.92
CA HIS A 87 17.38 0.36 1.42
C HIS A 87 18.59 -0.42 1.95
N SER A 88 18.36 -1.31 2.90
CA SER A 88 19.38 -2.27 3.33
C SER A 88 18.77 -3.67 3.36
N GLN A 89 19.61 -4.68 3.17
CA GLN A 89 19.21 -6.04 3.50
C GLN A 89 18.89 -6.08 5.00
N ALA A 90 17.68 -6.50 5.33
CA ALA A 90 17.25 -6.64 6.71
C ALA A 90 17.66 -8.02 7.23
N PRO A 91 17.99 -8.16 8.52
CA PRO A 91 18.04 -9.47 9.15
C PRO A 91 16.72 -10.20 8.88
N PHE A 92 16.78 -11.52 8.66
CA PHE A 92 15.57 -12.34 8.53
C PHE A 92 14.64 -12.06 9.73
N SER A 93 13.46 -11.53 9.44
CA SER A 93 12.40 -11.21 10.39
C SER A 93 11.09 -11.58 9.73
N ASP A 94 10.15 -12.13 10.51
CA ASP A 94 8.90 -12.67 9.98
C ASP A 94 7.77 -11.62 9.93
N ARG A 95 8.06 -10.35 10.21
CA ARG A 95 7.03 -9.32 10.46
C ARG A 95 7.12 -8.19 9.46
N ASN A 96 6.06 -7.92 8.72
CA ASN A 96 5.95 -6.73 7.87
C ASN A 96 5.53 -5.50 8.70
N GLU A 97 6.37 -4.47 8.66
CA GLU A 97 6.59 -3.40 9.65
C GLU A 97 6.57 -1.96 9.13
N LEU A 98 5.70 -1.05 9.58
CA LEU A 98 6.05 0.37 9.54
C LEU A 98 6.69 0.80 10.86
N ILE A 99 7.91 1.33 10.77
CA ILE A 99 8.61 1.91 11.91
C ILE A 99 8.28 3.40 11.97
N VAL A 100 7.67 3.79 13.09
CA VAL A 100 7.27 5.17 13.37
C VAL A 100 8.10 5.70 14.52
N THR A 101 8.66 6.88 14.36
CA THR A 101 9.26 7.62 15.47
C THR A 101 8.39 8.79 15.89
N ARG A 102 8.33 9.03 17.20
CA ARG A 102 7.65 10.18 17.79
C ARG A 102 8.65 11.06 18.52
N SER A 103 8.71 12.32 18.11
CA SER A 103 9.50 13.35 18.78
C SER A 103 8.81 14.70 18.65
N GLY A 104 8.73 15.45 19.75
CA GLY A 104 8.11 16.79 19.77
C GLY A 104 6.63 16.79 19.34
N GLY A 105 5.87 15.76 19.73
CA GLY A 105 4.44 15.62 19.42
C GLY A 105 4.14 15.22 17.97
N ARG A 106 5.15 15.01 17.13
CA ARG A 106 4.97 14.62 15.72
C ARG A 106 5.37 13.18 15.52
N ALA A 107 4.50 12.41 14.87
CA ALA A 107 4.82 11.05 14.44
C ALA A 107 5.31 11.04 13.00
N ARG A 108 6.34 10.24 12.72
CA ARG A 108 6.94 10.11 11.39
C ARG A 108 7.21 8.65 11.06
N ILE A 109 6.79 8.21 9.89
CA ILE A 109 7.20 6.93 9.33
C ILE A 109 8.64 7.08 8.82
N VAL A 110 9.56 6.32 9.41
CA VAL A 110 11.00 6.40 9.12
C VAL A 110 11.51 5.20 8.33
N ALA A 111 10.85 4.04 8.45
CA ALA A 111 11.20 2.85 7.68
C ALA A 111 9.97 1.95 7.44
N LEU A 112 10.06 1.15 6.38
CA LEU A 112 9.21 0.01 6.08
C LEU A 112 10.10 -1.23 6.10
N HIS A 113 9.83 -2.15 7.01
CA HIS A 113 10.41 -3.49 7.02
C HIS A 113 9.51 -4.41 6.19
N ALA A 114 10.03 -4.86 5.05
CA ALA A 114 9.35 -5.82 4.19
C ALA A 114 10.02 -7.19 4.36
N ALA A 115 9.53 -7.96 5.32
CA ALA A 115 10.04 -9.29 5.68
C ALA A 115 10.13 -10.23 4.47
N GLU A 116 9.08 -10.23 3.63
CA GLU A 116 9.03 -11.04 2.41
C GLU A 116 10.11 -10.68 1.38
N LEU A 117 10.58 -9.44 1.40
CA LEU A 117 11.65 -8.96 0.53
C LEU A 117 13.03 -9.05 1.22
N GLY A 118 13.08 -9.41 2.51
CA GLY A 118 14.30 -9.35 3.32
C GLY A 118 14.96 -7.96 3.29
N THR A 119 14.16 -6.90 3.16
CA THR A 119 14.65 -5.54 2.86
C THR A 119 13.97 -4.50 3.75
N ASP A 120 14.77 -3.60 4.30
CA ASP A 120 14.31 -2.38 4.96
C ASP A 120 14.39 -1.20 3.99
N PHE A 121 13.30 -0.46 3.86
CA PHE A 121 13.23 0.77 3.09
C PHE A 121 13.19 1.96 4.04
N TYR A 122 14.18 2.85 3.97
CA TYR A 122 14.31 3.99 4.87
C TYR A 122 13.85 5.29 4.20
N TYR A 123 13.02 6.08 4.88
CA TYR A 123 12.52 7.39 4.41
C TYR A 123 13.24 8.57 5.08
N ARG A 124 14.06 8.26 6.09
CA ARG A 124 14.98 9.15 6.78
C ARG A 124 16.31 8.40 6.95
N PRO A 125 17.47 9.08 6.90
CA PRO A 125 18.74 8.41 7.16
C PRO A 125 18.67 7.64 8.49
N PRO A 126 19.04 6.34 8.51
CA PRO A 126 19.10 5.59 9.75
C PRO A 126 20.09 6.30 10.68
N LYS A 127 19.73 6.43 11.96
CA LYS A 127 20.68 6.93 12.94
C LYS A 127 21.72 5.83 13.15
N PRO A 128 23.02 6.13 13.09
CA PRO A 128 24.04 5.14 13.40
C PRO A 128 23.84 4.65 14.83
N GLU A 129 23.68 3.35 14.99
CA GLU A 129 23.64 2.69 16.30
C GLU A 129 24.96 2.98 17.01
N GLY A 130 24.89 3.58 18.21
CA GLY A 130 26.07 3.88 19.02
C GLY A 130 26.34 5.36 19.29
N ARG A 131 25.66 6.29 18.61
CA ARG A 131 25.67 7.69 19.07
C ARG A 131 24.49 7.87 20.03
N LEU A 132 24.78 7.83 21.33
CA LEU A 132 23.93 8.43 22.37
C LEU A 132 23.82 9.92 22.04
N ILE A 133 22.94 10.28 21.11
CA ILE A 133 22.62 11.66 20.83
C ILE A 133 21.83 12.13 22.04
N ALA A 134 22.42 13.07 22.79
CA ALA A 134 21.77 13.88 23.82
C ALA A 134 20.64 14.71 23.18
N GLY A 135 19.57 14.02 22.80
CA GLY A 135 18.37 14.55 22.20
C GLY A 135 17.17 13.98 22.94
N ARG A 136 16.02 14.68 22.83
CA ARG A 136 14.77 14.24 23.46
C ARG A 136 14.50 12.76 23.16
N PRO A 137 14.04 11.97 24.16
CA PRO A 137 13.65 10.57 23.95
C PRO A 137 12.74 10.47 22.73
N GLU A 138 13.17 9.73 21.72
CA GLU A 138 12.38 9.46 20.53
C GLU A 138 11.69 8.12 20.74
N LEU A 139 10.35 8.14 20.85
CA LEU A 139 9.58 6.94 21.08
C LEU A 139 9.40 6.20 19.76
N ILE A 140 9.81 4.93 19.71
CA ILE A 140 9.66 4.06 18.54
C ILE A 140 8.34 3.28 18.68
N GLN A 141 7.52 3.29 17.64
CA GLN A 141 6.30 2.51 17.51
C GLN A 141 6.35 1.68 16.23
N ARG A 142 5.79 0.48 16.29
CA ARG A 142 5.77 -0.47 15.17
C ARG A 142 4.32 -0.69 14.78
N ILE A 143 3.97 -0.32 13.55
CA ILE A 143 2.63 -0.49 13.00
C ILE A 143 2.65 -1.71 12.08
N PRO A 144 1.86 -2.75 12.37
CA PRO A 144 1.85 -3.97 11.56
C PRO A 144 1.32 -3.67 10.15
N VAL A 145 1.93 -4.33 9.16
CA VAL A 145 1.49 -4.33 7.77
C VAL A 145 0.95 -5.71 7.43
N SER A 146 -0.30 -5.77 6.97
CA SER A 146 -0.88 -6.98 6.39
C SER A 146 -0.69 -6.97 4.88
N ARG A 147 -0.43 -8.13 4.26
CA ARG A 147 -0.28 -8.23 2.80
C ARG A 147 -1.59 -7.84 2.08
N ASN A 148 -1.48 -7.19 0.91
CA ASN A 148 -2.61 -7.15 -0.02
C ASN A 148 -2.90 -8.60 -0.45
N GLY A 149 -4.12 -9.08 -0.21
CA GLY A 149 -4.50 -10.48 -0.41
C GLY A 149 -4.12 -11.00 -1.80
N LYS A 150 -3.69 -12.26 -1.85
CA LYS A 150 -3.75 -13.08 -3.07
C LYS A 150 -5.17 -13.61 -3.22
#